data_AF-A0A937AJS5-F1
#
_entry.id   AF-A0A937AJS5-F1
#
_cell.length_a   1.000
_cell.length_b   1.000
_cell.length_c   1.000
_cell.angle_alpha   90.00
_cell.angle_beta   90.00
_cell.angle_gamma   90.00
#
_symmetry.space_group_name_H-M   'P 1'
#
loop_
_entity.id
_entity.type
_entity.pdbx_description
1 polymer ?
#
loop_
_entity_poly.entity_id
_entity_poly.type
_entity_poly.pdbx_seq_one_letter_code
_entity_poly.pdbx_strand_id
1 'polypeptide(L)'
;MVHAVAAVAATAMLAGCGGGAHDELASWMQAQRSAAQPKVEPLSEPKRFVPQAYLSEGQVPPFSSEKLASALGRESSKAGASNALIAQEMARRKEPLEAMPLDAMAMVGVLGRGTQMVGLVRTNGLLYQVRPGNYLGQNYGR
;
A
#
# COMPACT_ATOMS: atom_id res chain seq x y z
N MET A 1 -26.65 2.72 -97.71
CA MET A 1 -25.92 3.87 -97.12
C MET A 1 -26.72 4.60 -96.04
N VAL A 2 -27.97 4.99 -96.27
CA VAL A 2 -28.80 5.75 -95.31
C VAL A 2 -28.98 5.07 -93.94
N HIS A 3 -29.20 3.75 -93.91
CA HIS A 3 -29.38 2.99 -92.66
C HIS A 3 -28.12 2.92 -91.79
N ALA A 4 -26.93 2.90 -92.42
CA ALA A 4 -25.65 2.88 -91.70
C ALA A 4 -25.37 4.25 -91.05
N VAL A 5 -25.73 5.35 -91.74
CA VAL A 5 -25.59 6.72 -91.20
C VAL A 5 -26.54 6.93 -90.02
N ALA A 6 -27.77 6.44 -90.10
CA ALA A 6 -28.74 6.53 -89.01
C ALA A 6 -28.32 5.75 -87.75
N ALA A 7 -27.75 4.55 -87.92
CA ALA A 7 -27.24 3.74 -86.81
C ALA A 7 -26.05 4.40 -86.10
N VAL A 8 -25.11 4.98 -86.87
CA VAL A 8 -23.96 5.71 -86.32
C VAL A 8 -24.40 6.98 -85.58
N ALA A 9 -25.36 7.72 -86.12
CA ALA A 9 -25.92 8.90 -85.46
C ALA A 9 -26.64 8.54 -84.15
N ALA A 10 -27.36 7.41 -84.12
CA ALA A 10 -27.99 6.91 -82.90
C ALA A 10 -26.94 6.56 -81.83
N THR A 11 -25.89 5.82 -82.17
CA THR A 11 -24.82 5.49 -81.20
C THR A 11 -24.06 6.72 -80.68
N ALA A 12 -23.90 7.76 -81.50
CA ALA A 12 -23.27 9.01 -81.07
C ALA A 12 -24.12 9.77 -80.03
N MET A 13 -25.45 9.69 -80.12
CA MET A 13 -26.35 10.33 -79.14
C MET A 13 -26.37 9.62 -77.78
N LEU A 14 -26.02 8.33 -77.70
CA LEU A 14 -25.91 7.62 -76.42
C LEU A 14 -24.59 7.89 -75.67
N ALA A 15 -23.55 8.42 -76.33
CA ALA A 15 -22.24 8.68 -75.72
C ALA A 15 -22.22 9.86 -74.74
N GLY A 16 -23.29 10.68 -74.69
CA GLY A 16 -23.40 11.83 -73.79
C GLY A 16 -23.87 11.52 -72.37
N CYS A 17 -24.37 10.31 -72.09
CA CYS A 17 -25.01 9.98 -70.80
C CYS A 17 -24.05 9.45 -69.71
N GLY A 18 -22.73 9.44 -69.97
CA GLY A 18 -21.75 8.74 -69.11
C GLY A 18 -20.70 9.59 -68.40
N GLY A 19 -20.68 10.92 -68.57
CA GLY A 19 -19.56 11.75 -68.09
C GLY A 19 -20.00 12.90 -67.20
N GLY A 20 -19.41 13.00 -66.00
CA GLY A 20 -19.45 14.22 -65.19
C GLY A 20 -19.50 14.00 -63.68
N ALA A 21 -20.41 13.16 -63.19
CA ALA A 21 -20.69 13.08 -61.74
C ALA A 21 -19.51 12.54 -60.90
N HIS A 22 -18.72 11.62 -61.45
CA HIS A 22 -17.57 11.04 -60.75
C HIS A 22 -16.32 11.91 -60.82
N ASP A 23 -16.15 12.70 -61.89
CA ASP A 23 -14.99 13.57 -62.07
C ASP A 23 -15.07 14.78 -61.13
N GLU A 24 -16.27 15.34 -60.94
CA GLU A 24 -16.50 16.40 -59.97
C GLU A 24 -16.22 15.91 -58.54
N LEU A 25 -16.72 14.73 -58.16
CA LEU A 25 -16.47 14.15 -56.85
C LEU A 25 -14.98 13.83 -56.63
N ALA A 26 -14.30 13.31 -57.66
CA ALA A 26 -12.87 13.00 -57.61
C ALA A 26 -12.03 14.28 -57.44
N SER A 27 -12.34 15.33 -58.20
CA SER A 27 -11.66 16.62 -58.09
C SER A 27 -11.92 17.29 -56.73
N TRP A 28 -13.14 17.21 -56.21
CA TRP A 28 -13.49 17.71 -54.88
C TRP A 28 -12.75 16.94 -53.77
N MET A 29 -12.70 15.61 -53.85
CA MET A 29 -11.93 14.80 -52.89
C MET A 29 -10.44 15.14 -52.90
N GLN A 30 -9.88 15.40 -54.10
CA GLN A 30 -8.48 15.79 -54.23
C GLN A 30 -8.23 17.18 -53.64
N ALA A 31 -9.12 18.14 -53.89
CA ALA A 31 -9.07 19.46 -53.28
C ALA A 31 -9.13 19.37 -51.74
N GLN A 32 -10.03 18.55 -51.20
CA GLN A 32 -10.20 18.39 -49.76
C GLN A 32 -9.01 17.68 -49.09
N ARG A 33 -8.41 16.68 -49.76
CA ARG A 33 -7.17 16.05 -49.29
C ARG A 33 -6.00 17.02 -49.27
N SER A 34 -5.90 17.92 -50.25
CA SER A 34 -4.84 18.92 -50.30
C SER A 34 -5.02 20.04 -49.26
N ALA A 35 -6.27 20.35 -48.90
CA ALA A 35 -6.59 21.34 -47.87
C ALA A 35 -6.46 20.80 -46.44
N ALA A 36 -6.49 19.48 -46.25
CA ALA A 36 -6.38 18.85 -44.95
C ALA A 36 -4.94 18.92 -44.42
N GLN A 37 -4.66 19.84 -43.50
CA GLN A 37 -3.43 19.82 -42.72
C GLN A 37 -3.60 18.93 -41.48
N PRO A 38 -2.79 17.87 -41.31
CA PRO A 38 -2.82 17.08 -40.08
C PRO A 38 -2.28 17.94 -38.93
N LYS A 39 -3.16 18.32 -38.00
CA LYS A 39 -2.77 18.99 -36.75
C LYS A 39 -2.27 17.92 -35.78
N VAL A 40 -0.99 17.59 -35.88
CA VAL A 40 -0.31 16.68 -34.95
C VAL A 40 0.19 17.49 -33.76
N GLU A 41 -0.19 17.10 -32.54
CA GLU A 41 0.37 17.71 -31.34
C GLU A 41 1.86 17.35 -31.23
N PRO A 42 2.75 18.35 -31.06
CA PRO A 42 4.17 18.08 -30.86
C PRO A 42 4.41 17.17 -29.66
N LEU A 43 5.33 16.20 -29.83
CA LEU A 43 5.75 15.34 -28.73
C LEU A 43 6.37 16.20 -27.62
N SER A 44 5.92 16.01 -26.38
CA SER A 44 6.50 16.70 -25.23
C SER A 44 7.98 16.37 -25.09
N GLU A 45 8.79 17.36 -24.78
CA GLU A 45 10.24 17.16 -24.57
C GLU A 45 10.50 16.13 -23.45
N PRO A 46 11.54 15.29 -23.60
CA PRO A 46 11.96 14.39 -22.54
C PRO A 46 12.32 15.17 -21.26
N LYS A 47 11.66 14.81 -20.15
CA LYS A 47 11.97 15.41 -18.85
C LYS A 47 13.41 15.08 -18.47
N ARG A 48 14.19 16.12 -18.13
CA ARG A 48 15.55 15.94 -17.61
C ARG A 48 15.49 15.35 -16.20
N PHE A 49 16.38 14.41 -15.93
CA PHE A 49 16.57 13.89 -14.58
C PHE A 49 17.16 14.98 -13.68
N VAL A 50 16.46 15.29 -12.59
CA VAL A 50 16.97 16.17 -11.53
C VAL A 50 17.32 15.28 -10.34
N PRO A 51 18.62 15.10 -10.02
CA PRO A 51 19.00 14.32 -8.85
C PRO A 51 18.55 15.05 -7.58
N GLN A 52 17.71 14.39 -6.79
CA GLN A 52 17.38 14.87 -5.45
C GLN A 52 18.53 14.52 -4.51
N ALA A 53 19.14 15.52 -3.89
CA ALA A 53 20.18 15.28 -2.89
C ALA A 53 19.59 14.53 -1.68
N TYR A 54 20.28 13.48 -1.24
CA TYR A 54 19.94 12.76 -0.02
C TYR A 54 20.44 13.54 1.20
N LEU A 55 19.55 14.29 1.86
CA LEU A 55 19.90 15.16 2.99
C LEU A 55 20.03 14.43 4.34
N SER A 56 19.99 13.09 4.35
CA SER A 56 19.98 12.31 5.60
C SER A 56 21.36 11.79 6.02
N GLU A 57 22.44 12.06 5.27
CA GLU A 57 23.79 11.62 5.64
C GLU A 57 24.30 12.24 6.95
N GLY A 58 23.85 13.46 7.30
CA GLY A 58 24.21 14.14 8.55
C GLY A 58 23.24 13.90 9.71
N GLN A 59 22.17 13.12 9.51
CA GLN A 59 21.19 12.84 10.56
C GLN A 59 21.56 11.57 11.32
N VAL A 60 21.23 11.54 12.62
CA VAL A 60 21.36 10.34 13.42
C VAL A 60 20.59 9.20 12.73
N PRO A 61 21.25 8.07 12.42
CA PRO A 61 20.60 6.98 11.70
C PRO A 61 19.33 6.54 12.44
N PRO A 62 18.23 6.28 11.72
CA PRO A 62 16.97 5.93 12.35
C PRO A 62 17.05 4.65 13.21
N PHE A 63 18.03 3.79 12.94
CA PHE A 63 18.28 2.53 13.64
C PHE A 63 19.66 2.49 14.33
N SER A 64 20.15 3.62 14.85
CA SER A 64 21.38 3.65 15.64
C SER A 64 21.16 3.18 17.08
N SER A 65 22.19 2.59 17.69
CA SER A 65 22.20 2.23 19.11
C SER A 65 22.00 3.43 20.03
N GLU A 66 22.49 4.61 19.64
CA GLU A 66 22.33 5.86 20.37
C GLU A 66 20.86 6.33 20.42
N LYS A 67 20.13 6.22 19.30
CA LYS A 67 18.70 6.53 19.25
C LYS A 67 17.87 5.51 20.04
N LEU A 68 18.27 4.24 20.02
CA LEU A 68 17.65 3.18 20.81
C LEU A 68 17.88 3.38 22.32
N ALA A 69 19.11 3.73 22.74
CA ALA A 69 19.44 4.02 24.12
C ALA A 69 18.67 5.23 24.66
N SER A 70 18.55 6.30 23.86
CA SER A 70 17.76 7.48 24.25
C SER A 70 16.24 7.22 24.28
N ALA A 71 15.72 6.35 23.43
CA ALA A 71 14.32 5.91 23.47
C ALA A 71 14.03 5.06 24.73
N LEU A 72 14.85 4.05 25.00
CA LEU A 72 14.72 3.17 26.17
C LEU A 72 14.91 3.94 27.49
N GLY A 73 15.86 4.88 27.55
CA GLY A 73 16.07 5.77 28.71
C GLY A 73 14.90 6.72 28.98
N ARG A 74 14.18 7.15 27.92
CA ARG A 74 12.97 7.97 28.06
C ARG A 74 11.77 7.17 28.55
N GLU A 75 11.66 5.91 28.16
CA GLU A 75 10.60 5.02 28.65
C GLU A 75 10.77 4.70 30.14
N SER A 76 12.00 4.44 30.56
CA SER A 76 12.32 4.18 31.98
C SER A 76 12.16 5.41 32.88
N SER A 77 12.27 6.64 32.35
CA SER A 77 12.08 7.89 33.12
C SER A 77 10.63 8.41 33.15
N LYS A 78 9.76 8.00 32.21
CA LYS A 78 8.31 8.29 32.27
C LYS A 78 7.57 7.51 33.37
N ALA A 79 8.22 6.54 34.00
CA ALA A 79 7.72 5.80 35.15
C ALA A 79 7.78 6.60 36.48
N GLY A 80 7.78 7.94 36.47
CA GLY A 80 8.03 8.77 37.66
C GLY A 80 7.06 8.57 38.84
N ALA A 81 5.78 8.26 38.58
CA ALA A 81 4.82 7.85 39.63
C ALA A 81 4.91 6.33 39.92
N SER A 82 5.32 5.56 38.93
CA SER A 82 5.50 4.11 39.01
C SER A 82 6.75 3.72 39.79
N ASN A 83 7.80 4.55 39.86
CA ASN A 83 9.08 4.18 40.47
C ASN A 83 8.97 3.96 41.98
N ALA A 84 8.11 4.70 42.68
CA ALA A 84 7.86 4.46 44.11
C ALA A 84 7.06 3.17 44.35
N LEU A 85 6.05 2.91 43.51
CA LEU A 85 5.25 1.68 43.57
C LEU A 85 6.07 0.45 43.16
N ILE A 86 6.89 0.57 42.11
CA ILE A 86 7.82 -0.45 41.65
C ILE A 86 8.90 -0.70 42.70
N ALA A 87 9.44 0.33 43.35
CA ALA A 87 10.42 0.15 44.42
C ALA A 87 9.84 -0.67 45.60
N GLN A 88 8.57 -0.48 45.93
CA GLN A 88 7.87 -1.29 46.92
C GLN A 88 7.69 -2.73 46.45
N GLU A 89 7.31 -2.96 45.18
CA GLU A 89 7.20 -4.31 44.62
C GLU A 89 8.56 -5.02 44.52
N MET A 90 9.64 -4.28 44.25
CA MET A 90 11.02 -4.81 44.26
C MET A 90 11.51 -5.23 45.65
N ALA A 91 11.02 -4.57 46.71
CA ALA A 91 11.36 -4.91 48.10
C ALA A 91 10.59 -6.14 48.61
N ARG A 92 9.56 -6.60 47.88
CA ARG A 92 8.77 -7.78 48.23
C ARG A 92 9.52 -9.07 47.87
N ARG A 93 9.16 -10.17 48.55
CA ARG A 93 9.55 -11.52 48.12
C ARG A 93 8.81 -11.90 46.83
N LYS A 94 9.58 -12.28 45.82
CA LYS A 94 9.10 -12.70 44.50
C LYS A 94 8.46 -14.08 44.53
N GLU A 95 7.43 -14.27 43.72
CA GLU A 95 6.76 -15.52 43.45
C GLU A 95 7.45 -16.30 42.31
N PRO A 96 7.28 -17.64 42.23
CA PRO A 96 7.93 -18.45 41.19
C PRO A 96 7.58 -18.04 39.76
N LEU A 97 6.36 -17.54 39.52
CA LEU A 97 5.90 -17.11 38.20
C LEU A 97 6.46 -15.75 37.77
N GLU A 98 7.17 -15.03 38.63
CA GLU A 98 7.82 -13.75 38.28
C GLU A 98 9.22 -13.94 37.67
N ALA A 99 9.83 -15.11 37.83
CA ALA A 99 11.12 -15.43 37.21
C ALA A 99 11.00 -15.69 35.70
N MET A 100 9.78 -16.01 35.25
CA MET A 100 9.48 -16.48 33.91
C MET A 100 8.90 -15.33 33.09
N PRO A 101 9.28 -15.19 31.81
CA PRO A 101 8.73 -14.11 30.98
C PRO A 101 7.29 -14.45 30.57
N LEU A 102 6.47 -13.41 30.35
CA LEU A 102 5.03 -13.55 30.11
C LEU A 102 4.70 -14.24 28.78
N ASP A 103 5.59 -14.12 27.79
CA ASP A 103 5.51 -14.77 26.48
C ASP A 103 5.63 -16.31 26.56
N ALA A 104 6.31 -16.83 27.57
CA ALA A 104 6.43 -18.27 27.86
C ALA A 104 5.25 -18.83 28.68
N MET A 105 4.22 -18.01 28.95
CA MET A 105 3.04 -18.41 29.71
C MET A 105 1.81 -18.50 28.82
N ALA A 106 0.96 -19.48 29.09
CA ALA A 106 -0.33 -19.62 28.42
C ALA A 106 -1.45 -19.82 29.44
N MET A 107 -2.51 -19.01 29.35
CA MET A 107 -3.75 -19.22 30.10
C MET A 107 -4.45 -20.46 29.56
N VAL A 108 -4.66 -21.47 30.40
CA VAL A 108 -5.27 -22.75 30.01
C VAL A 108 -6.76 -22.80 30.33
N GLY A 109 -7.16 -22.25 31.47
CA GLY A 109 -8.55 -22.15 31.86
C GLY A 109 -8.73 -21.57 33.25
N VAL A 110 -9.94 -21.68 33.76
CA VAL A 110 -10.30 -21.32 35.14
C VAL A 110 -10.90 -22.54 35.82
N LEU A 111 -10.59 -22.73 37.10
CA LEU A 111 -11.15 -23.79 37.93
C LEU A 111 -11.93 -23.14 39.08
N GLY A 112 -13.23 -23.42 39.15
CA GLY A 112 -14.07 -23.04 40.28
C GLY A 112 -14.11 -24.18 41.31
N ARG A 113 -13.75 -23.90 42.56
CA ARG A 113 -13.95 -24.82 43.69
C ARG A 113 -14.72 -24.11 44.79
N GLY A 114 -16.04 -24.31 44.82
CA GLY A 114 -16.94 -23.61 45.74
C GLY A 114 -17.00 -22.11 45.42
N THR A 115 -16.75 -21.25 46.41
CA THR A 115 -16.74 -19.79 46.26
C THR A 115 -15.43 -19.22 45.73
N GLN A 116 -14.40 -20.05 45.51
CA GLN A 116 -13.09 -19.60 45.04
C GLN A 116 -12.87 -19.96 43.57
N MET A 117 -12.54 -18.95 42.77
CA MET A 117 -12.16 -19.07 41.37
C MET A 117 -10.63 -18.93 41.25
N VAL A 118 -9.98 -19.89 40.60
CA VAL A 118 -8.54 -19.85 40.33
C VAL A 118 -8.29 -19.91 38.82
N GLY A 119 -7.29 -19.18 38.34
CA GLY A 119 -6.79 -19.29 36.97
C GLY A 119 -5.77 -20.43 36.86
N LEU A 120 -5.74 -21.10 35.72
CA LEU A 120 -4.75 -22.12 35.39
C LEU A 120 -3.82 -21.58 34.32
N VAL A 121 -2.53 -21.44 34.67
CA VAL A 121 -1.49 -20.93 33.78
C VAL A 121 -0.45 -22.01 33.56
N ARG A 122 -0.10 -22.26 32.31
CA ARG A 122 0.93 -23.22 31.91
C ARG A 122 2.21 -22.50 31.57
N THR A 123 3.33 -22.99 32.07
CA THR A 123 4.65 -22.47 31.71
C THR A 123 5.72 -23.57 31.83
N ASN A 124 6.64 -23.65 30.87
CA ASN A 124 7.62 -24.74 30.73
C ASN A 124 7.03 -26.16 30.87
N GLY A 125 5.78 -26.37 30.44
CA GLY A 125 5.09 -27.65 30.55
C GLY A 125 4.48 -27.97 31.92
N LEU A 126 4.69 -27.12 32.94
CA LEU A 126 4.03 -27.24 34.24
C LEU A 126 2.77 -26.37 34.32
N LEU A 127 1.79 -26.81 35.10
CA LEU A 127 0.53 -26.10 35.33
C LEU A 127 0.53 -25.48 36.73
N TYR A 128 0.26 -24.19 36.82
CA TYR A 128 0.19 -23.41 38.06
C TYR A 128 -1.22 -22.86 38.26
N GLN A 129 -1.65 -22.82 39.52
CA GLN A 129 -2.90 -22.18 39.93
C GLN A 129 -2.62 -20.77 40.41
N VAL A 130 -3.27 -19.78 39.80
CA VAL A 130 -3.14 -18.36 40.14
C VAL A 130 -4.44 -17.82 40.72
N ARG A 131 -4.31 -16.93 41.71
CA ARG A 131 -5.41 -16.28 42.43
C ARG A 131 -5.28 -14.77 42.31
N PRO A 132 -6.37 -14.01 42.49
CA PRO A 132 -6.30 -12.55 42.57
C PRO A 132 -5.26 -12.12 43.62
N GLY A 133 -4.27 -11.33 43.21
CA GLY A 133 -3.18 -10.86 44.06
C GLY A 133 -1.87 -11.66 43.98
N ASN A 134 -1.84 -12.75 43.22
CA ASN A 134 -0.60 -13.42 42.80
C ASN A 134 0.07 -12.64 41.67
N TYR A 135 1.36 -12.85 41.47
CA TYR A 135 2.16 -12.11 40.50
C TYR A 135 2.61 -13.00 39.34
N LEU A 136 2.61 -12.43 38.14
CA LEU A 136 2.97 -13.11 36.91
C LEU A 136 3.91 -12.24 36.07
N GLY A 137 4.93 -12.88 35.52
CA GLY A 137 5.86 -12.25 34.59
C GLY A 137 6.88 -11.35 35.28
N GLN A 138 7.88 -10.94 34.52
CA GLN A 138 9.00 -10.12 35.01
C GLN A 138 8.63 -8.63 35.22
N ASN A 139 7.43 -8.23 34.80
CA ASN A 139 6.96 -6.84 34.79
C ASN A 139 5.90 -6.55 35.87
N TYR A 140 5.91 -7.27 36.99
CA TYR A 140 5.03 -7.05 38.15
C TYR A 140 3.52 -7.09 37.82
N GLY A 141 3.09 -8.01 36.95
CA GLY A 141 1.66 -8.20 36.66
C GLY A 141 0.95 -8.84 37.84
N ARG A 142 -0.14 -8.22 38.34
CA ARG A 142 -0.90 -8.63 39.53
C ARG A 142 -2.37 -8.92 39.22
#